data_AF-A0ABD0QUL8-F1
#
_entry.id   AF-A0ABD0QUL8-F1
#
_cell.length_a   1.000
_cell.length_b   1.000
_cell.length_c   1.000
_cell.angle_alpha   90.00
_cell.angle_beta   90.00
_cell.angle_gamma   90.00
#
_symmetry.space_group_name_H-M   'P 1'
#
loop_
_entity.id
_entity.type
_entity.pdbx_description
1 polymer ?
#
loop_
_entity_poly.entity_id
_entity_poly.type
_entity_poly.pdbx_seq_one_letter_code
_entity_poly.pdbx_strand_id
1 'polypeptide(L)' 'VGDWFAHKAIDGNRGFQQLNTCTSTNNETNPWWRLDLHDAYRRKHCCADQINETEIRIGNSLENNDNSNT' A
#
# COMPACT_ATOMS: atom_id res chain seq x y z
N VAL A 1 4.16 -9.35 21.20
CA VAL A 1 3.12 -9.01 20.20
C VAL A 1 3.79 -8.09 19.21
N GLY A 2 3.89 -8.49 17.94
CA GLY A 2 4.50 -7.65 16.91
C GLY A 2 3.54 -6.52 16.56
N ASP A 3 4.03 -5.28 16.58
CA ASP A 3 3.25 -4.11 16.17
C ASP A 3 3.20 -4.04 14.64
N TRP A 4 2.11 -4.50 14.03
CA TRP A 4 1.92 -4.60 12.58
C TRP A 4 1.06 -3.47 12.01
N PHE A 5 1.34 -2.23 12.40
CA PHE A 5 0.52 -1.08 12.02
C PHE A 5 0.71 -0.63 10.57
N ALA A 6 -0.37 -0.13 9.96
CA ALA A 6 -0.40 0.38 8.59
C ALA A 6 0.65 1.47 8.31
N HIS A 7 0.94 2.35 9.28
CA HIS A 7 1.91 3.45 9.08
C HIS A 7 3.35 2.98 8.89
N LYS A 8 3.67 1.72 9.24
CA LYS A 8 5.01 1.17 9.05
C LYS A 8 5.40 1.01 7.59
N ALA A 9 4.42 0.90 6.68
CA ALA A 9 4.70 0.91 5.25
C ALA A 9 5.21 2.27 4.71
N ILE A 10 5.07 3.35 5.49
CA ILE A 10 5.42 4.72 5.11
C ILE A 10 6.36 5.40 6.12
N ASP A 11 6.97 4.65 7.03
CA ASP A 11 7.83 5.19 8.09
C ASP A 11 9.27 5.51 7.64
N GLY A 12 9.59 5.24 6.36
CA GLY A 12 10.91 5.47 5.76
C GLY A 12 11.94 4.38 6.06
N ASN A 13 11.59 3.34 6.83
CA ASN A 13 12.47 2.22 7.12
C ASN A 13 12.24 1.08 6.12
N ARG A 14 13.23 0.80 5.27
CA ARG A 14 13.12 -0.25 4.24
C ARG A 14 13.31 -1.67 4.77
N GLY A 15 13.45 -1.86 6.09
CA GLY A 15 13.25 -3.15 6.77
C GLY A 15 14.26 -4.26 6.44
N PHE A 16 15.30 -4.01 5.65
CA PHE A 16 16.21 -5.06 5.15
C PHE A 16 16.85 -5.93 6.25
N GLN A 17 16.90 -5.49 7.52
CA GLN A 17 17.52 -6.24 8.62
C GLN A 17 16.83 -6.06 9.99
N GLN A 18 15.65 -5.44 10.08
CA GLN A 18 15.03 -5.09 11.37
C GLN A 18 13.65 -5.71 11.56
N LEU A 19 13.50 -6.45 12.65
CA LEU A 19 12.22 -6.96 13.14
C LEU A 19 11.28 -5.79 13.49
N ASN A 20 9.98 -5.98 13.28
CA ASN A 20 8.91 -4.99 13.55
C ASN A 20 8.90 -3.74 12.64
N THR A 21 9.40 -3.83 11.42
CA THR A 21 9.35 -2.71 10.43
C THR A 21 8.24 -2.86 9.40
N CYS A 22 7.56 -4.01 9.36
CA CYS A 22 6.52 -4.28 8.37
C CYS A 22 5.12 -3.97 8.91
N THR A 23 4.18 -3.75 7.99
CA THR A 23 2.74 -3.81 8.26
C THR A 23 2.22 -5.23 7.97
N SER A 24 1.11 -5.63 8.59
CA SER A 24 0.39 -6.86 8.26
C SER A 24 -1.10 -6.67 8.49
N THR A 25 -1.92 -7.22 7.60
CA THR A 25 -3.36 -7.39 7.85
C THR A 25 -3.59 -8.63 8.70
N ASN A 26 -4.83 -8.79 9.18
CA ASN A 26 -5.28 -10.06 9.72
C ASN A 26 -5.51 -11.06 8.58
N ASN A 27 -5.80 -12.31 8.93
CA ASN A 27 -6.22 -13.31 7.95
C ASN A 27 -7.67 -13.02 7.53
N GLU A 28 -7.83 -12.41 6.35
CA GLU A 28 -9.11 -11.99 5.78
C GLU A 28 -9.12 -12.21 4.26
N THR A 29 -10.32 -12.21 3.65
CA THR A 29 -10.46 -12.36 2.20
C THR A 29 -10.21 -11.02 1.50
N ASN A 30 -9.29 -10.99 0.52
CA ASN A 30 -8.88 -9.79 -0.22
C ASN A 30 -8.38 -8.63 0.68
N PRO A 31 -7.34 -8.86 1.51
CA PRO A 31 -6.77 -7.79 2.34
C PRO A 31 -6.17 -6.69 1.47
N TRP A 32 -6.23 -5.45 1.95
CA TRP A 32 -5.72 -4.29 1.23
C TRP A 32 -5.12 -3.25 2.19
N TRP A 33 -4.28 -2.39 1.65
CA TRP A 33 -3.69 -1.24 2.35
C TRP A 33 -3.78 -0.02 1.45
N ARG A 34 -4.01 1.15 2.03
CA ARG A 34 -4.14 2.42 1.31
C ARG A 34 -3.26 3.49 1.91
N LEU A 35 -2.71 4.33 1.04
CA LEU A 35 -2.12 5.63 1.37
C LEU A 35 -3.01 6.74 0.84
N ASP A 36 -3.41 7.66 1.71
CA ASP A 36 -3.95 8.95 1.27
C ASP A 36 -2.79 9.94 1.13
N LEU A 37 -2.61 10.47 -0.08
CA LEU A 37 -1.56 11.44 -0.40
C LEU A 37 -1.99 12.89 -0.17
N HIS A 38 -3.27 13.12 0.20
CA HIS A 38 -3.90 14.43 0.42
C HIS A 38 -4.02 15.32 -0.83
N ASP A 39 -3.15 15.14 -1.83
CA ASP A 39 -3.16 15.85 -3.11
C ASP A 39 -2.87 14.89 -4.28
N ALA A 40 -3.18 15.32 -5.50
CA ALA A 40 -3.05 14.51 -6.70
C ALA A 40 -1.61 14.52 -7.23
N TYR A 41 -0.91 13.38 -7.13
CA TYR A 41 0.44 13.22 -7.65
C TYR A 41 0.45 12.48 -8.99
N ARG A 42 1.07 13.08 -10.01
CA ARG A 42 1.25 12.43 -11.33
C ARG A 42 2.46 11.51 -11.30
N ARG A 43 2.24 10.20 -11.26
CA ARG A 43 3.32 9.20 -11.40
C ARG A 43 3.77 9.15 -12.88
N LYS A 44 5.03 9.50 -13.16
CA LYS A 44 5.60 9.30 -14.51
C LYS A 44 5.80 7.80 -14.74
N HIS A 45 5.00 7.26 -15.64
CA HIS A 45 4.93 5.85 -16.00
C HIS A 45 6.02 5.52 -17.03
N CYS A 46 7.27 5.36 -16.61
CA CYS A 46 8.14 4.45 -17.34
C CYS A 46 8.19 3.15 -16.55
N CYS A 47 8.04 2.05 -17.29
CA CYS A 47 8.61 0.76 -16.88
C CYS A 47 7.78 0.01 -15.80
N ALA A 48 6.49 -0.24 -16.10
CA ALA A 48 5.52 -0.86 -15.18
C ALA A 48 5.60 -2.40 -15.06
N ASP A 49 6.57 -3.06 -15.69
CA ASP A 49 6.48 -4.50 -15.97
C ASP A 49 7.07 -5.42 -14.89
N GLN A 50 7.04 -5.03 -13.61
CA GLN A 50 7.75 -5.81 -12.57
C GLN A 50 7.04 -5.94 -11.23
N ILE A 51 5.71 -6.12 -11.23
CA ILE A 51 4.97 -6.50 -10.01
C ILE A 51 4.16 -7.75 -10.32
N ASN A 52 4.68 -8.92 -9.92
CA ASN A 52 3.97 -10.19 -10.03
C ASN A 52 2.98 -10.33 -8.86
N GLU A 53 1.78 -10.86 -9.14
CA GLU A 53 0.76 -11.25 -8.14
C GLU A 53 0.21 -10.15 -7.22
N THR A 54 0.44 -8.87 -7.52
CA THR A 54 -0.12 -7.73 -6.74
C THR A 54 -0.63 -6.64 -7.67
N GLU A 55 -1.83 -6.13 -7.37
CA GLU A 55 -2.46 -5.03 -8.12
C GLU A 55 -2.26 -3.70 -7.38
N ILE A 56 -1.74 -2.69 -8.09
CA ILE A 56 -1.66 -1.30 -7.58
C ILE A 56 -2.68 -0.45 -8.34
N ARG A 57 -3.67 0.07 -7.62
CA ARG A 57 -4.71 0.96 -8.16
C ARG A 57 -4.45 2.40 -7.71
N ILE A 58 -4.37 3.33 -8.66
CA ILE A 58 -4.14 4.77 -8.40
C ILE A 58 -5.29 5.54 -9.05
N GLY A 59 -5.98 6.35 -8.26
CA GLY A 59 -7.21 7.02 -8.66
C GLY A 59 -7.68 7.97 -7.56
N ASN A 60 -8.68 8.79 -7.88
CA ASN A 60 -9.27 9.76 -6.94
C ASN A 60 -10.71 9.36 -6.55
N SER A 61 -11.17 8.18 -6.96
CA SER A 61 -12.52 7.68 -6.68
C SER A 61 -12.61 7.11 -5.26
N LEU A 62 -13.74 7.40 -4.59
CA LEU A 62 -14.06 6.84 -3.26
C LEU A 62 -14.96 5.59 -3.34
N GLU A 63 -15.22 5.06 -4.54
CA GLU A 63 -16.10 3.91 -4.75
C GLU A 63 -15.54 2.61 -4.13
N ASN A 64 -16.44 1.71 -3.71
CA ASN A 64 -16.11 0.43 -3.05
C ASN A 64 -15.21 0.58 -1.81
N ASN A 65 -15.62 1.47 -0.89
CA ASN A 65 -14.87 1.75 0.35
C ASN A 65 -13.41 2.14 0.06
N ASP A 66 -13.20 2.96 -0.98
CA ASP A 66 -11.88 3.42 -1.43
C ASP A 66 -10.91 2.31 -1.91
N ASN A 67 -11.37 1.07 -2.11
CA ASN A 67 -10.53 0.03 -2.69
C ASN A 67 -10.49 0.10 -4.23
N SER A 68 -11.47 0.79 -4.83
CA SER A 68 -11.59 0.97 -6.26
C SER A 68 -11.07 2.35 -6.64
N ASN A 69 -9.75 2.47 -6.67
CA ASN A 69 -9.08 3.63 -7.27
C ASN A 69 -9.17 3.50 -8.81
N THR A 70 -10.30 3.94 -9.37
CA THR A 70 -10.50 4.17 -10.81
C THR A 70 -10.01 5.55 -11.25
#